data_AF-A0A957LVD6-F1
#
_entry.id   AF-A0A957LVD6-F1
#
_cell.length_a   1.000
_cell.length_b   1.000
_cell.length_c   1.000
_cell.angle_alpha   90.00
_cell.angle_beta   90.00
_cell.angle_gamma   90.00
#
_symmetry.space_group_name_H-M   'P 1'
#
loop_
_entity.id
_entity.type
_entity.pdbx_description
1 polymer ?
#
loop_
_entity_poly.entity_id
_entity_poly.type
_entity_poly.pdbx_seq_one_letter_code
_entity_poly.pdbx_strand_id
1 'polypeptide(L)'
;VEAVVDRFIIRKGEEGGIDTTRLADSVETAVRLGDGVLLVSDITDPDNPTDRFFSERFACVNCGISLTEIEPRTFSFNSPHGACPTCTGLGTQMEFDPDLVLDNSKSLEGGAVLAPGWGAQNPKQDGYYQQLLRAVTAQHGIPYSKVPVGELSSRQRDIVLYGTPHHEKLMLNYVNQNGHKR
;
A
#
# COMPACT_ATOMS: atom_id res chain seq x y z
N VAL A 1 -0.29 21.91 27.27
CA VAL A 1 -0.57 23.12 28.09
C VAL A 1 -1.84 23.72 27.53
N GLU A 2 -2.86 23.86 28.36
CA GLU A 2 -4.17 24.41 27.96
C GLU A 2 -4.31 25.81 28.54
N ALA A 3 -4.76 26.76 27.73
CA ALA A 3 -5.00 28.14 28.16
C ALA A 3 -6.50 28.39 28.24
N VAL A 4 -6.98 28.77 29.42
CA VAL A 4 -8.39 29.17 29.59
C VAL A 4 -8.54 30.61 29.08
N VAL A 5 -9.25 30.77 27.97
CA VAL A 5 -9.46 32.08 27.33
C VAL A 5 -10.64 32.82 27.95
N ASP A 6 -11.78 32.15 28.13
CA ASP A 6 -12.96 32.77 28.76
C ASP A 6 -13.85 31.71 29.45
N ARG A 7 -14.81 32.17 30.25
CA ARG A 7 -15.84 31.36 30.91
C ARG A 7 -17.22 31.97 30.68
N PHE A 8 -18.15 31.15 30.22
CA PHE A 8 -19.53 31.56 29.92
C PHE A 8 -20.53 30.93 30.87
N ILE A 9 -21.58 31.69 31.19
CA ILE A 9 -22.78 31.17 31.88
C ILE A 9 -23.94 31.36 30.91
N ILE A 10 -24.51 30.25 30.44
CA ILE A 10 -25.65 30.28 29.52
C ILE A 10 -26.93 30.34 30.35
N ARG A 11 -27.62 31.49 30.32
CA ARG A 11 -28.93 31.67 30.96
C ARG A 11 -30.03 31.29 29.97
N LYS A 12 -30.98 30.44 30.38
CA LYS A 12 -32.16 30.05 29.57
C LYS A 12 -33.40 30.84 30.02
N GLY A 13 -34.17 31.43 29.11
CA GLY A 13 -35.44 32.15 29.40
C GLY A 13 -35.76 33.28 28.41
N GLU A 14 -36.92 33.94 28.52
CA GLU A 14 -37.39 35.01 27.60
C GLU A 14 -36.47 36.27 27.60
N GLU A 15 -35.76 36.51 28.71
CA GLU A 15 -34.74 37.57 28.86
C GLU A 15 -33.30 37.02 28.91
N GLY A 16 -33.13 35.71 28.68
CA GLY A 16 -31.86 35.00 28.80
C GLY A 16 -31.19 34.79 27.45
N GLY A 17 -30.01 35.38 27.26
CA GLY A 17 -29.17 35.18 26.10
C GLY A 17 -27.69 35.03 26.48
N ILE A 18 -26.89 34.52 25.54
CA ILE A 18 -25.45 34.63 25.59
C ILE A 18 -25.03 35.88 24.81
N ASP A 19 -24.03 36.60 25.30
CA ASP A 19 -23.37 37.65 24.53
C ASP A 19 -22.62 36.98 23.36
N THR A 20 -23.26 36.96 22.19
CA THR A 20 -22.74 36.30 20.99
C THR A 20 -21.50 37.00 20.44
N THR A 21 -21.37 38.32 20.67
CA THR A 21 -20.18 39.09 20.28
C THR A 21 -18.99 38.67 21.13
N ARG A 22 -19.13 38.63 22.46
CA ARG A 22 -18.07 38.16 23.36
C ARG A 22 -17.71 36.69 23.11
N LEU A 23 -18.70 35.85 22.83
CA LEU A 23 -18.47 34.45 22.47
C LEU A 23 -17.62 34.33 21.21
N ALA A 24 -17.96 35.09 20.16
CA ALA A 24 -17.20 35.09 18.91
C ALA A 24 -15.75 35.55 19.12
N ASP A 25 -15.53 36.65 19.85
CA ASP A 25 -14.19 37.15 20.16
C ASP A 25 -13.35 36.13 20.95
N SER A 26 -13.98 35.42 21.89
CA SER A 26 -13.32 34.39 22.70
C SER A 26 -12.99 33.15 21.88
N VAL A 27 -13.89 32.72 20.99
CA VAL A 27 -13.65 31.61 20.07
C VAL A 27 -12.50 31.95 19.13
N GLU A 28 -12.49 33.14 18.51
CA GLU A 28 -11.42 33.57 17.62
C GLU A 28 -10.07 33.63 18.35
N THR A 29 -10.05 34.17 19.57
CA THR A 29 -8.85 34.22 20.40
C THR A 29 -8.34 32.83 20.73
N ALA A 30 -9.22 31.92 21.17
CA ALA A 30 -8.87 30.56 21.54
C ALA A 30 -8.37 29.73 20.36
N VAL A 31 -9.03 29.79 19.21
CA VAL A 31 -8.60 29.09 17.99
C VAL A 31 -7.24 29.61 17.53
N ARG A 32 -7.01 30.93 17.56
CA ARG A 32 -5.70 31.53 17.21
C ARG A 32 -4.58 31.12 18.17
N LEU A 33 -4.85 31.07 19.48
CA LEU A 33 -3.90 30.60 20.50
C LEU A 33 -3.63 29.10 20.41
N GLY A 34 -4.64 28.32 20.02
CA GLY A 34 -4.60 26.87 19.88
C GLY A 34 -4.18 26.36 18.50
N ASP A 35 -3.59 27.20 17.65
CA ASP A 35 -3.20 26.89 16.26
C ASP A 35 -4.32 26.20 15.44
N GLY A 36 -5.52 26.75 15.54
CA GLY A 36 -6.69 26.26 14.82
C GLY A 36 -7.58 25.29 15.61
N VAL A 37 -7.27 25.01 16.88
CA VAL A 37 -8.03 24.08 17.75
C VAL A 37 -8.61 24.82 18.96
N LEU A 38 -9.85 24.49 19.31
CA LEU A 38 -10.57 24.98 20.49
C LEU A 38 -11.07 23.78 21.32
N LEU A 39 -10.88 23.84 22.63
CA LEU A 39 -11.51 22.93 23.59
C LEU A 39 -12.62 23.67 24.34
N VAL A 40 -13.83 23.12 24.34
CA VAL A 40 -14.96 23.60 25.14
C VAL A 40 -15.27 22.55 26.20
N SER A 41 -15.07 22.92 27.46
CA SER A 41 -15.42 22.10 28.61
C SER A 41 -16.76 22.56 29.20
N ASP A 42 -17.78 21.73 29.10
CA ASP A 42 -19.05 21.91 29.80
C ASP A 42 -18.94 21.37 31.23
N ILE A 43 -18.95 22.29 32.19
CA ILE A 43 -18.80 22.02 33.63
C ILE A 43 -20.13 22.20 34.39
N THR A 44 -21.27 22.15 33.69
CA THR A 44 -22.60 22.33 34.31
C THR A 44 -22.92 21.21 35.31
N ASP A 45 -22.44 19.99 35.04
CA ASP A 45 -22.39 18.88 35.99
C ASP A 45 -20.95 18.75 36.53
N PRO A 46 -20.69 19.15 37.79
CA PRO A 46 -19.35 19.08 38.38
C PRO A 46 -18.79 17.65 38.47
N ASP A 47 -19.67 16.65 38.55
CA ASP A 47 -19.27 15.24 38.68
C ASP A 47 -18.95 14.62 37.32
N ASN A 48 -19.49 15.20 36.22
CA ASN A 48 -19.31 14.70 34.85
C ASN A 48 -19.05 15.85 33.86
N PRO A 49 -17.89 16.53 33.92
CA PRO A 49 -17.54 17.52 32.91
C PRO A 49 -17.42 16.87 31.53
N THR A 50 -17.91 17.55 30.50
CA THR A 50 -17.81 17.06 29.12
C THR A 50 -17.00 17.98 28.24
N ASP A 51 -15.95 17.41 27.64
CA ASP A 51 -15.02 18.11 26.77
C ASP A 51 -15.38 17.91 25.30
N ARG A 52 -15.34 19.00 24.53
CA ARG A 52 -15.60 19.00 23.09
C ARG A 52 -14.52 19.78 22.37
N PHE A 53 -13.83 19.10 21.45
CA PHE A 53 -12.85 19.72 20.58
C PHE A 53 -13.50 20.24 19.30
N PHE A 54 -13.07 21.40 18.86
CA PHE A 54 -13.40 22.03 17.59
C PHE A 54 -12.11 22.37 16.86
N SER A 55 -12.13 22.33 15.52
CA SER A 55 -11.00 22.67 14.66
C SER A 55 -11.49 23.55 13.51
N GLU A 56 -10.76 24.62 13.19
CA GLU A 56 -11.00 25.44 11.99
C GLU A 56 -10.39 24.81 10.73
N ARG A 57 -9.44 23.89 10.89
CA ARG A 57 -8.85 23.09 9.80
C ARG A 57 -9.71 21.86 9.54
N PHE A 58 -9.63 21.28 8.35
CA PHE A 58 -10.19 19.96 8.03
C PHE A 58 -9.40 18.82 8.71
N ALA A 59 -9.19 18.93 10.02
CA ALA A 59 -8.39 18.02 10.83
C ALA A 59 -9.23 17.33 11.90
N CYS A 60 -9.04 16.02 12.02
CA CYS A 60 -9.59 15.18 13.07
C CYS A 60 -8.77 15.35 14.35
N VAL A 61 -9.34 16.05 15.32
CA VAL A 61 -8.75 16.28 16.67
C VAL A 61 -8.50 14.98 17.46
N ASN A 62 -9.21 13.90 17.15
CA ASN A 62 -9.04 12.61 17.84
C ASN A 62 -7.95 11.72 17.22
N CYS A 63 -7.70 11.88 15.91
CA CYS A 63 -6.91 10.91 15.13
C CYS A 63 -5.77 11.56 14.33
N GLY A 64 -5.65 12.90 14.35
CA GLY A 64 -4.58 13.64 13.69
C GLY A 64 -4.65 13.67 12.16
N ILE A 65 -5.68 13.07 11.55
CA ILE A 65 -5.86 13.11 10.10
C ILE A 65 -6.25 14.52 9.69
N SER A 66 -5.43 15.16 8.87
CA SER A 66 -5.73 16.45 8.25
C SER A 66 -5.97 16.26 6.76
N LEU A 67 -7.11 16.75 6.28
CA LEU A 67 -7.37 16.90 4.86
C LEU A 67 -6.80 18.23 4.37
N THR A 68 -6.41 18.24 3.10
CA THR A 68 -6.12 19.49 2.38
C THR A 68 -7.42 20.24 2.12
N GLU A 69 -7.28 21.50 1.69
CA GLU A 69 -8.43 22.31 1.28
C GLU A 69 -9.25 21.58 0.19
N ILE A 70 -10.57 21.62 0.37
CA ILE A 70 -11.52 20.94 -0.50
C ILE A 70 -11.72 21.82 -1.74
N GLU A 71 -11.01 21.46 -2.80
CA GLU A 71 -11.11 22.12 -4.10
C GLU A 71 -11.48 21.10 -5.18
N PRO A 72 -12.11 21.52 -6.31
CA PRO A 72 -12.47 20.60 -7.39
C PRO A 72 -11.30 19.75 -7.90
N ARG A 73 -10.06 20.28 -7.88
CA ARG A 73 -8.85 19.56 -8.31
C ARG A 73 -8.45 18.41 -7.38
N THR A 74 -8.82 18.48 -6.10
CA THR A 74 -8.56 17.41 -5.10
C THR A 74 -9.38 16.15 -5.42
N PHE A 75 -10.44 16.27 -6.21
CA PHE A 75 -11.24 15.14 -6.70
C PHE A 75 -10.92 14.74 -8.15
N SER A 76 -9.96 15.42 -8.78
CA SER A 76 -9.57 15.13 -10.16
C SER A 76 -8.45 14.10 -10.18
N PHE A 77 -8.73 12.90 -10.68
CA PHE A 77 -7.70 11.89 -10.94
C PHE A 77 -6.73 12.31 -12.06
N ASN A 78 -7.07 13.35 -12.83
CA ASN A 78 -6.19 13.96 -13.84
C ASN A 78 -5.28 15.04 -13.25
N SER A 79 -5.38 15.35 -11.95
CA SER A 79 -4.51 16.30 -11.26
C SER A 79 -3.62 15.57 -10.26
N PRO A 80 -2.33 15.93 -10.12
CA PRO A 80 -1.48 15.38 -9.07
C PRO A 80 -2.05 15.53 -7.65
N HIS A 81 -2.94 16.52 -7.43
CA HIS A 81 -3.57 16.75 -6.14
C HIS A 81 -4.67 15.74 -5.78
N GLY A 82 -5.36 15.17 -6.77
CA GLY A 82 -6.43 14.19 -6.58
C GLY A 82 -6.08 12.78 -7.05
N ALA A 83 -4.96 12.63 -7.77
CA ALA A 83 -4.49 11.35 -8.28
C ALA A 83 -3.97 10.46 -7.15
N CYS A 84 -4.33 9.17 -7.18
CA CYS A 84 -3.72 8.17 -6.32
C CYS A 84 -2.21 8.11 -6.57
N PRO A 85 -1.34 8.17 -5.53
CA PRO A 85 0.11 8.21 -5.71
C PRO A 85 0.68 6.90 -6.29
N THR A 86 -0.02 5.77 -6.09
CA THR A 86 0.44 4.46 -6.56
C THR A 86 0.20 4.26 -8.06
N CYS A 87 -0.99 4.60 -8.55
CA CYS A 87 -1.36 4.41 -9.96
C CYS A 87 -1.41 5.71 -10.76
N THR A 88 -1.04 6.84 -10.15
CA THR A 88 -1.04 8.18 -10.76
C THR A 88 -2.39 8.57 -11.37
N GLY A 89 -3.49 8.12 -10.77
CA GLY A 89 -4.85 8.42 -11.24
C GLY A 89 -5.36 7.51 -12.37
N LEU A 90 -4.59 6.50 -12.81
CA LEU A 90 -5.04 5.54 -13.84
C LEU A 90 -6.09 4.55 -13.32
N GLY A 91 -6.11 4.30 -12.01
CA GLY A 91 -6.98 3.30 -11.38
C GLY A 91 -6.55 1.85 -11.59
N THR A 92 -5.48 1.60 -12.35
CA THR A 92 -4.94 0.27 -12.64
C THR A 92 -3.42 0.26 -12.50
N GLN A 93 -2.85 -0.93 -12.33
CA GLN A 93 -1.41 -1.18 -12.35
C GLN A 93 -1.11 -2.31 -13.32
N MET A 94 0.05 -2.24 -13.98
CA MET A 94 0.53 -3.33 -14.84
C MET A 94 1.39 -4.27 -14.00
N GLU A 95 0.93 -5.51 -13.86
CA GLU A 95 1.63 -6.57 -13.16
C GLU A 95 1.74 -7.80 -14.06
N PHE A 96 2.69 -8.69 -13.76
CA PHE A 96 2.81 -9.95 -14.47
C PHE A 96 1.74 -10.93 -14.00
N ASP A 97 0.97 -11.48 -14.93
CA ASP A 97 0.04 -12.57 -14.67
C ASP A 97 0.79 -13.92 -14.74
N PRO A 98 0.90 -14.68 -13.63
CA PRO A 98 1.54 -15.99 -13.61
C PRO A 98 1.02 -16.98 -14.66
N ASP A 99 -0.27 -16.93 -14.98
CA ASP A 99 -0.88 -17.85 -15.95
C ASP A 99 -0.53 -17.47 -17.40
N LEU A 100 -0.09 -16.24 -17.64
CA LEU A 100 0.49 -15.83 -18.93
C LEU A 100 2.01 -16.09 -19.01
N VAL A 101 2.67 -16.31 -17.87
CA VAL A 101 4.10 -16.65 -17.79
C VAL A 101 4.32 -18.15 -17.92
N LEU A 102 3.38 -18.98 -17.47
CA LEU A 102 3.51 -20.44 -17.43
C LEU A 102 2.41 -21.15 -18.24
N ASP A 103 2.80 -22.02 -19.17
CA ASP A 103 1.91 -22.99 -19.79
C ASP A 103 1.73 -24.20 -18.85
N ASN A 104 0.60 -24.20 -18.13
CA ASN A 104 0.25 -25.25 -17.16
C ASN A 104 0.13 -26.67 -17.77
N SER A 105 0.03 -26.79 -19.10
CA SER A 105 -0.08 -28.08 -19.79
C SER A 105 1.28 -28.73 -20.11
N LYS A 106 2.38 -27.99 -20.00
CA LYS A 106 3.73 -28.45 -20.34
C LYS A 106 4.59 -28.66 -19.10
N SER A 107 5.59 -29.52 -19.22
CA SER A 107 6.67 -29.60 -18.22
C SER A 107 7.69 -28.47 -18.40
N LEU A 108 8.51 -28.21 -17.38
CA LEU A 108 9.56 -27.18 -17.44
C LEU A 108 10.55 -27.43 -18.60
N GLU A 109 10.98 -28.69 -18.76
CA GLU A 109 11.78 -29.15 -19.92
C GLU A 109 11.05 -28.95 -21.25
N GLY A 110 9.74 -29.19 -21.26
CA GLY A 110 8.87 -29.01 -22.42
C GLY A 110 8.62 -27.55 -22.81
N GLY A 111 9.26 -26.59 -22.13
CA GLY A 111 9.12 -25.17 -22.43
C GLY A 111 7.87 -24.53 -21.84
N ALA A 112 7.48 -24.94 -20.62
CA ALA A 112 6.35 -24.35 -19.92
C ALA A 112 6.55 -22.85 -19.59
N VAL A 113 7.79 -22.37 -19.47
CA VAL A 113 8.06 -20.95 -19.19
C VAL A 113 8.00 -20.15 -20.50
N LEU A 114 6.95 -19.36 -20.66
CA LEU A 114 6.65 -18.57 -21.87
C LEU A 114 7.37 -17.22 -21.90
N ALA A 115 7.99 -16.81 -20.79
CA ALA A 115 8.73 -15.56 -20.71
C ALA A 115 9.82 -15.47 -21.80
N PRO A 116 9.97 -14.32 -22.47
CA PRO A 116 11.00 -14.13 -23.50
C PRO A 116 12.39 -14.52 -22.99
N GLY A 117 13.11 -15.33 -23.76
CA GLY A 117 14.44 -15.83 -23.40
C GLY A 117 14.45 -17.10 -22.53
N TRP A 118 13.32 -17.51 -21.95
CA TRP A 118 13.21 -18.75 -21.16
C TRP A 118 12.71 -19.95 -21.96
N GLY A 119 12.02 -19.72 -23.08
CA GLY A 119 11.53 -20.79 -23.94
C GLY A 119 12.63 -21.70 -24.47
N ALA A 120 12.31 -22.97 -24.72
CA ALA A 120 13.18 -23.96 -25.33
C ALA A 120 13.41 -23.66 -26.83
N GLN A 121 14.17 -22.61 -27.13
CA GLN A 121 14.41 -22.11 -28.49
C GLN A 121 15.22 -23.09 -29.35
N ASN A 122 15.95 -24.03 -28.75
CA ASN A 122 16.68 -25.06 -29.48
C ASN A 122 16.87 -26.34 -28.64
N PRO A 123 16.27 -27.49 -29.01
CA PRO A 123 16.42 -28.75 -28.28
C PRO A 123 17.85 -29.29 -28.19
N LYS A 124 18.77 -28.78 -29.02
CA LYS A 124 20.15 -29.27 -29.13
C LYS A 124 21.16 -28.49 -28.27
N GLN A 125 20.76 -27.37 -27.66
CA GLN A 125 21.61 -26.57 -26.78
C GLN A 125 20.80 -26.01 -25.62
N ASP A 126 21.08 -26.48 -24.41
CA ASP A 126 20.52 -25.89 -23.19
C ASP A 126 21.04 -24.45 -23.06
N GLY A 127 20.15 -23.47 -23.29
CA GLY A 127 20.44 -22.08 -23.00
C GLY A 127 20.71 -21.85 -21.51
N TYR A 128 21.32 -20.71 -21.17
CA TYR A 128 21.63 -20.34 -19.78
C TYR A 128 20.44 -20.52 -18.83
N TYR A 129 19.25 -20.03 -19.22
CA TYR A 129 18.05 -20.11 -18.38
C TYR A 129 17.53 -21.54 -18.18
N GLN A 130 17.73 -22.44 -19.15
CA GLN A 130 17.35 -23.85 -19.00
C GLN A 130 18.30 -24.57 -18.03
N GLN A 131 19.60 -24.27 -18.10
CA GLN A 131 20.58 -24.80 -17.13
C GLN A 131 20.30 -24.26 -15.72
N LEU A 132 19.92 -22.98 -15.60
CA LEU A 132 19.50 -22.37 -14.34
C LEU A 132 18.25 -23.04 -13.77
N LEU A 133 17.20 -23.19 -14.58
CA LEU A 133 15.96 -23.84 -14.18
C LEU A 133 16.19 -25.29 -13.75
N ARG A 134 17.06 -26.02 -14.46
CA ARG A 134 17.47 -27.38 -14.07
C ARG A 134 18.20 -27.41 -12.73
N ALA A 135 19.09 -26.45 -12.47
CA ALA A 135 19.81 -26.38 -11.20
C ALA A 135 18.85 -26.09 -10.03
N VAL A 136 17.95 -25.12 -10.18
CA VAL A 136 16.94 -24.78 -9.15
C VAL A 136 16.01 -25.96 -8.89
N THR A 137 15.51 -26.58 -9.96
CA THR A 137 14.58 -27.71 -9.84
C THR A 137 15.24 -28.93 -9.19
N ALA A 138 16.52 -29.19 -9.49
CA ALA A 138 17.30 -30.24 -8.84
C ALA A 138 17.50 -29.98 -7.33
N GLN A 139 17.83 -28.75 -6.93
CA GLN A 139 18.05 -28.38 -5.52
C GLN A 139 16.77 -28.51 -4.68
N HIS A 140 15.60 -28.20 -5.26
CA HIS A 140 14.33 -28.16 -4.54
C HIS A 140 13.42 -29.38 -4.81
N GLY A 141 13.92 -30.41 -5.52
CA GLY A 141 13.15 -31.60 -5.83
C GLY A 141 11.91 -31.33 -6.68
N ILE A 142 11.99 -30.34 -7.57
CA ILE A 142 10.91 -29.99 -8.50
C ILE A 142 11.05 -30.87 -9.74
N PRO A 143 9.99 -31.58 -10.17
CA PRO A 143 10.00 -32.32 -11.43
C PRO A 143 10.32 -31.41 -12.62
N TYR A 144 11.48 -31.60 -13.24
CA TYR A 144 11.90 -30.81 -14.41
C TYR A 144 11.25 -31.32 -15.70
N SER A 145 11.09 -32.63 -15.85
CA SER A 145 10.56 -33.27 -17.06
C SER A 145 9.26 -34.03 -16.78
N LYS A 146 8.49 -34.26 -17.85
CA LYS A 146 7.28 -35.11 -17.93
C LYS A 146 6.06 -34.64 -17.13
N VAL A 147 6.24 -34.01 -15.97
CA VAL A 147 5.15 -33.50 -15.14
C VAL A 147 4.77 -32.09 -15.62
N PRO A 148 3.50 -31.84 -15.99
CA PRO A 148 3.03 -30.50 -16.30
C PRO A 148 3.16 -29.54 -15.12
N VAL A 149 3.46 -28.26 -15.40
CA VAL A 149 3.59 -27.23 -14.36
C VAL A 149 2.27 -27.02 -13.60
N GLY A 150 1.13 -27.32 -14.24
CA GLY A 150 -0.19 -27.34 -13.62
C GLY A 150 -0.31 -28.32 -12.44
N GLU A 151 0.47 -29.40 -12.44
CA GLU A 151 0.48 -30.45 -11.41
C GLU A 151 1.51 -30.21 -10.29
N LEU A 152 2.36 -29.19 -10.43
CA LEU A 152 3.29 -28.81 -9.37
C LEU A 152 2.53 -28.27 -8.14
N SER A 153 3.06 -28.55 -6.96
CA SER A 153 2.55 -27.92 -5.73
C SER A 153 2.76 -26.41 -5.76
N SER A 154 1.92 -25.65 -5.04
CA SER A 154 2.02 -24.19 -4.97
C SER A 154 3.43 -23.71 -4.62
N ARG A 155 4.07 -24.36 -3.62
CA ARG A 155 5.45 -24.04 -3.24
C ARG A 155 6.46 -24.25 -4.37
N GLN A 156 6.32 -25.32 -5.15
CA GLN A 156 7.23 -25.58 -6.28
C GLN A 156 7.02 -24.55 -7.39
N ARG A 157 5.76 -24.16 -7.65
CA ARG A 157 5.42 -23.12 -8.61
C ARG A 157 5.95 -21.75 -8.17
N ASP A 158 5.83 -21.43 -6.89
CA ASP A 158 6.33 -20.17 -6.32
C ASP A 158 7.86 -20.08 -6.43
N ILE A 159 8.59 -21.18 -6.21
CA ILE A 159 10.05 -21.20 -6.40
C ILE A 159 10.43 -20.88 -7.85
N VAL A 160 9.64 -21.34 -8.83
CA VAL A 160 9.89 -21.06 -10.26
C VAL A 160 9.57 -19.60 -10.61
N LEU A 161 8.49 -19.03 -10.07
CA LEU A 161 8.02 -17.68 -10.41
C LEU A 161 8.71 -16.57 -9.61
N TYR A 162 8.90 -16.79 -8.31
CA TYR A 162 9.30 -15.76 -7.36
C TYR A 162 10.67 -16.04 -6.71
N GLY A 163 11.26 -17.20 -6.99
CA GLY A 163 12.57 -17.60 -6.48
C GLY A 163 12.53 -18.30 -5.12
N THR A 164 13.72 -18.58 -4.59
CA THR A 164 13.87 -19.38 -3.37
C THR A 164 13.64 -18.56 -2.11
N PRO A 165 13.07 -19.14 -1.04
CA PRO A 165 13.02 -18.50 0.27
C PRO A 165 14.43 -18.10 0.72
N HIS A 166 14.56 -16.94 1.37
CA HIS A 166 15.80 -16.47 2.00
C HIS A 166 17.01 -16.25 1.06
N HIS A 167 16.82 -16.12 -0.26
CA HIS A 167 17.90 -15.90 -1.23
C HIS A 167 19.02 -16.94 -1.13
N GLU A 168 18.63 -18.22 -1.00
CA GLU A 168 19.57 -19.33 -0.97
C GLU A 168 20.51 -19.31 -2.19
N LYS A 169 21.79 -19.53 -1.95
CA LYS A 169 22.78 -19.60 -3.03
C LYS A 169 22.57 -20.86 -3.84
N LEU A 170 22.43 -20.68 -5.15
CA LEU A 170 22.36 -21.76 -6.12
C LEU A 170 23.75 -22.03 -6.70
N MET A 171 24.19 -23.29 -6.66
CA MET A 171 25.38 -23.72 -7.39
C MET A 171 25.00 -24.01 -8.84
N LEU A 172 25.39 -23.12 -9.74
CA LEU A 172 25.14 -23.27 -11.17
C LEU A 172 26.40 -23.75 -11.88
N ASN A 173 26.38 -24.99 -12.38
CA ASN A 173 27.38 -25.47 -13.32
C ASN A 173 26.88 -25.19 -14.74
N TYR A 174 27.42 -24.17 -15.39
CA TYR A 174 26.96 -23.70 -16.70
C TYR A 174 27.98 -24.03 -17.79
N VAL A 175 27.48 -24.59 -18.90
CA VAL A 175 28.22 -24.80 -20.14
C VAL A 175 27.86 -23.68 -21.11
N ASN A 176 28.85 -22.89 -21.52
CA ASN A 176 28.63 -21.84 -22.52
C ASN A 176 28.48 -22.40 -23.94
N GLN A 177 28.10 -21.54 -24.88
CA GLN A 177 27.93 -21.93 -26.29
C GLN A 177 29.22 -22.50 -26.93
N ASN A 178 30.39 -22.20 -26.36
CA ASN A 178 31.70 -22.68 -26.80
C ASN A 178 32.13 -23.98 -26.09
N GLY A 179 31.26 -24.58 -25.26
CA GLY A 179 31.52 -25.82 -24.53
C GLY A 179 32.36 -25.67 -23.25
N HIS A 180 32.72 -24.45 -22.84
CA HIS A 180 33.45 -24.22 -21.60
C HIS A 180 32.51 -24.31 -20.39
N LYS A 181 32.90 -25.11 -19.40
CA LYS A 181 32.20 -25.26 -18.12
C LYS A 181 32.69 -24.21 -17.12
N ARG A 182 31.76 -23.60 -16.40
CA ARG A 182 32.00 -22.71 -15.26
C ARG A 182 31.11 -23.06 -14.09
#